data_AF-A0A351FTM3-F1
#
_entry.id   AF-A0A351FTM3-F1
#
_cell.length_a   1.000
_cell.length_b   1.000
_cell.length_c   1.000
_cell.angle_alpha   90.00
_cell.angle_beta   90.00
_cell.angle_gamma   90.00
#
_symmetry.space_group_name_H-M   'P 1'
#
loop_
_entity.id
_entity.type
_entity.pdbx_description
1 polymer ?
#
loop_
_entity_poly.entity_id
_entity_poly.type
_entity_poly.pdbx_seq_one_letter_code
_entity_poly.pdbx_strand_id
1 'polypeptide(L)' 'MSNTERIIRLKTVLNRTGLSRSTIYRKIAEGTFPSQVKISVHGAGWHESAINRWIADPAHYREEEPAE' A
#
# COMPACT_ATOMS: atom_id res chain seq x y z
N MET A 1 -16.37 10.49 -13.05
CA MET A 1 -15.18 9.88 -13.70
C MET A 1 -14.87 8.61 -12.93
N SER A 2 -14.94 7.45 -13.59
CA SER A 2 -14.64 6.15 -12.98
C SER A 2 -13.15 6.09 -12.65
N ASN A 3 -12.81 6.47 -11.41
CA ASN A 3 -11.45 6.40 -10.90
C ASN A 3 -11.06 4.91 -10.93
N THR A 4 -10.26 4.52 -11.92
CA THR A 4 -9.83 3.13 -12.08
C THR A 4 -8.79 2.88 -11.00
N GLU A 5 -9.25 2.51 -9.81
CA GLU A 5 -8.44 2.10 -8.68
C GLU A 5 -7.66 0.85 -9.08
N ARG A 6 -6.46 1.06 -9.62
CA ARG A 6 -5.60 -0.04 -10.05
C ARG A 6 -4.92 -0.65 -8.85
N ILE A 7 -4.91 -1.98 -8.80
CA ILE A 7 -4.16 -2.69 -7.77
C ILE A 7 -2.74 -2.98 -8.28
N ILE A 8 -1.74 -2.52 -7.54
CA ILE A 8 -0.33 -2.75 -7.83
C ILE A 8 0.24 -3.87 -6.94
N ARG A 9 1.15 -4.68 -7.49
CA ARG A 9 1.78 -5.80 -6.79
C ARG A 9 3.00 -5.34 -6.00
N LEU A 10 3.48 -6.20 -5.09
CA LEU A 10 4.64 -5.92 -4.25
C LEU A 10 5.86 -5.44 -5.06
N LYS A 11 6.17 -6.08 -6.20
CA LYS A 11 7.29 -5.65 -7.07
C LYS A 11 7.18 -4.17 -7.49
N THR A 12 5.97 -3.74 -7.85
CA THR A 12 5.72 -2.34 -8.23
C THR A 12 5.83 -1.41 -7.02
N VAL A 13 5.33 -1.82 -5.86
CA VAL A 13 5.44 -1.04 -4.63
C VAL A 13 6.90 -0.85 -4.21
N LEU A 14 7.71 -1.91 -4.26
CA LEU A 14 9.15 -1.84 -3.98
C LEU A 14 9.84 -0.84 -4.91
N ASN A 15 9.55 -0.91 -6.21
CA ASN A 15 10.13 0.02 -7.20
C ASN A 15 9.68 1.47 -7.00
N ARG A 16 8.43 1.71 -6.58
CA ARG A 16 7.90 3.08 -6.39
C ARG A 16 8.36 3.71 -5.09
N THR A 17 8.42 2.94 -4.02
CA THR A 17 8.76 3.45 -2.68
C THR A 17 10.26 3.43 -2.41
N GLY A 18 11.04 2.66 -3.17
CA GLY A 18 12.46 2.41 -2.92
C GLY A 18 12.73 1.64 -1.63
N LEU A 19 11.67 1.17 -0.95
CA LEU A 19 11.78 0.44 0.30
C LEU A 19 12.03 -1.04 0.07
N SER A 20 12.70 -1.67 1.03
CA SER A 20 12.81 -3.12 1.06
C SER A 20 11.49 -3.76 1.50
N ARG A 21 11.27 -5.02 1.10
CA ARG A 21 10.10 -5.81 1.49
C ARG A 21 9.89 -5.84 3.00
N SER A 22 10.97 -6.05 3.76
CA SER A 22 10.91 -6.09 5.23
C SER A 22 10.50 -4.74 5.83
N THR A 23 10.95 -3.62 5.24
CA THR A 23 10.56 -2.28 5.68
C THR A 23 9.08 -2.02 5.43
N ILE A 24 8.55 -2.45 4.28
CA ILE A 24 7.11 -2.35 4.00
C ILE A 24 6.32 -3.12 5.05
N TYR A 25 6.62 -4.40 5.30
CA TYR A 25 5.88 -5.17 6.30
C TYR A 25 6.01 -4.61 7.71
N ARG A 26 7.18 -4.09 8.09
CA ARG A 26 7.36 -3.40 9.38
C ARG A 26 6.46 -2.16 9.47
N LYS A 27 6.43 -1.33 8.43
CA LYS A 27 5.59 -0.14 8.41
C LYS A 27 4.09 -0.46 8.38
N ILE A 28 3.69 -1.55 7.72
CA ILE A 28 2.32 -2.06 7.78
C ILE A 28 1.97 -2.47 9.23
N ALA A 29 2.86 -3.20 9.90
CA ALA A 29 2.67 -3.55 11.31
C ALA A 29 2.65 -2.33 12.25
N GLU A 30 3.37 -1.26 11.90
CA GLU A 30 3.36 0.03 12.60
C GLU A 30 2.14 0.91 12.23
N GLY A 31 1.32 0.52 11.26
CA GLY A 31 0.18 1.33 10.76
C GLY A 31 0.60 2.58 9.96
N THR A 32 1.87 2.68 9.56
CA THR A 32 2.45 3.83 8.84
C THR A 32 2.58 3.59 7.33
N PHE A 33 1.97 2.52 6.82
CA PHE A 33 1.97 2.17 5.41
C PHE A 33 0.65 1.47 5.05
N PRO A 34 0.11 1.68 3.83
CA PRO A 34 -1.13 1.04 3.41
C PRO A 34 -1.07 -0.49 3.48
N SER A 35 -2.14 -1.08 3.99
CA SER A 35 -2.35 -2.51 4.06
C SER A 35 -2.58 -3.13 2.68
N GLN A 36 -2.17 -4.39 2.55
CA GLN A 36 -2.33 -5.14 1.31
C GLN A 36 -3.77 -5.68 1.20
N VAL A 37 -4.38 -5.49 0.04
CA VAL A 37 -5.66 -6.09 -0.34
C VAL A 37 -5.42 -7.48 -0.91
N LYS A 38 -6.17 -8.47 -0.41
CA LYS A 38 -6.16 -9.83 -0.97
C LYS A 38 -6.92 -9.82 -2.30
N ILE A 39 -6.22 -10.11 -3.39
CA ILE A 39 -6.78 -10.26 -4.74
C ILE A 39 -7.14 -11.72 -5.02
N SER A 40 -6.32 -12.66 -4.53
CA SER A 40 -6.53 -14.09 -4.68
C SER A 40 -5.85 -14.88 -3.56
N VAL A 41 -6.07 -16.19 -3.54
CA VAL A 41 -5.49 -17.15 -2.55
C VAL A 41 -3.98 -16.98 -2.37
N HIS A 42 -3.25 -16.67 -3.45
CA HIS A 42 -1.78 -16.48 -3.43
C HIS A 42 -1.35 -15.06 -3.80
N GLY A 43 -2.28 -14.13 -3.94
CA GLY A 43 -2.01 -12.82 -4.52
C GLY A 43 -2.54 -11.69 -3.66
N ALA A 44 -1.64 -10.90 -3.08
CA ALA A 44 -1.96 -9.61 -2.48
C ALA A 44 -1.50 -8.45 -3.38
N GLY A 45 -2.06 -7.27 -3.17
CA GLY A 45 -1.65 -6.02 -3.83
C GLY A 45 -2.13 -4.80 -3.05
N TRP A 46 -1.81 -3.61 -3.54
CA TRP A 46 -2.16 -2.35 -2.91
C TRP A 46 -2.93 -1.48 -3.89
N HIS A 47 -3.88 -0.71 -3.39
CA HIS A 47 -4.47 0.37 -4.18
C HIS A 47 -3.39 1.35 -4.60
N GLU A 48 -3.28 1.61 -5.91
CA GLU A 48 -2.33 2.58 -6.44
C GLU A 48 -2.54 3.96 -5.82
N SER A 49 -3.79 4.35 -5.56
CA SER A 49 -4.12 5.60 -4.87
C SER A 49 -3.57 5.65 -3.44
N ALA A 50 -3.70 4.57 -2.67
CA ALA A 50 -3.19 4.50 -1.30
C ALA A 50 -1.67 4.60 -1.27
N ILE A 51 -0.99 3.96 -2.22
CA ILE A 51 0.46 4.05 -2.35
C ILE A 51 0.87 5.46 -2.79
N ASN A 52 0.15 6.08 -3.74
CA ASN A 52 0.43 7.46 -4.15
C ASN A 52 0.20 8.45 -2.99
N ARG A 53 -0.83 8.26 -2.16
CA ARG A 53 -1.05 9.05 -0.94
C ARG A 53 0.11 8.90 0.03
N TRP A 54 0.58 7.67 0.25
CA TRP A 54 1.76 7.43 1.07
C TRP A 54 3.02 8.09 0.49
N ILE A 55 3.24 8.02 -0.83
CA ILE A 55 4.40 8.66 -1.48
C ILE A 55 4.33 10.19 -1.35
N ALA A 56 3.13 10.77 -1.40
CA ALA A 56 2.95 12.21 -1.25
C ALA A 56 3.33 12.73 0.14
N ASP A 57 3.04 11.96 1.20
CA ASP A 57 3.47 12.26 2.57
C ASP A 57 3.73 10.99 3.40
N PRO A 58 4.94 10.41 3.31
CA PRO A 58 5.28 9.18 4.03
C PRO A 58 5.34 9.35 5.55
N ALA A 59 5.56 10.58 6.03
CA ALA A 59 5.77 10.88 7.45
C ALA A 59 4.45 11.06 8.20
N HIS A 60 3.42 11.59 7.52
CA HIS A 60 2.09 11.81 8.10
C HIS A 60 1.04 10.84 7.59
N TYR A 61 1.39 9.88 6.73
CA TYR A 61 0.45 8.85 6.31
C TYR A 61 -0.09 8.09 7.52
N ARG A 62 -1.42 8.01 7.63
CA ARG A 62 -2.13 7.15 8.56
C ARG A 62 -3.12 6.32 7.77
N GLU A 63 -3.16 5.03 8.06
CA GLU A 63 -4.19 4.16 7.52
C GLU A 63 -5.51 4.48 8.23
N GLU A 64 -6.45 5.09 7.51
CA GLU A 64 -7.85 5.11 7.94
C GLU A 64 -8.36 3.67 7.81
N GLU A 65 -8.53 2.98 8.95
CA GLU A 65 -9.04 1.62 8.98
C GLU A 65 -10.32 1.53 8.14
N PRO A 66 -10.43 0.59 7.18
CA PRO A 66 -11.75 0.22 6.69
C PRO A 66 -12.47 -0.41 7.88
N ALA A 67 -13.52 0.28 8.34
CA ALA A 67 -14.49 -0.25 9.30
C ALA A 67 -14.88 -1.68 8.88
N GLU A 68 -14.57 -2.65 9.75
CA GLU A 68 -15.16 -3.98 9.70
C GLU A 68 -16.61 -3.93 10.19
#